data_AF-A0A1F6NQH1-F1
#
_entry.id   AF-A0A1F6NQH1-F1
#
_cell.length_a   1.000
_cell.length_b   1.000
_cell.length_c   1.000
_cell.angle_alpha   90.00
_cell.angle_beta   90.00
_cell.angle_gamma   90.00
#
_symmetry.space_group_name_H-M   'P 1'
#
loop_
_entity.id
_entity.type
_entity.pdbx_description
1 polymer ?
#
loop_
_entity_poly.entity_id
_entity_poly.type
_entity_poly.pdbx_seq_one_letter_code
_entity_poly.pdbx_strand_id
1 'polypeptide(L)' 'MGLPAKKRTPRSRDDRRSHHALKPTTGKKCEKCDAPVLPHHACAKCGTYKGKQVIDVEKRLKRSVRSKKTA' A
#
# COMPACT_ATOMS: atom_id res chain seq x y z
N MET A 1 -11.17 31.00 -17.48
CA MET A 1 -10.20 30.42 -16.52
C MET A 1 -9.57 31.57 -15.75
N GLY A 2 -9.63 31.57 -14.42
CA GLY A 2 -9.23 32.72 -13.60
C GLY A 2 -7.77 32.66 -13.17
N LEU A 3 -6.98 33.68 -13.51
CA LEU A 3 -5.63 33.85 -13.01
C LEU A 3 -5.67 34.42 -11.58
N PRO A 4 -4.77 33.99 -10.68
CA PRO A 4 -4.67 34.59 -9.36
C PRO A 4 -4.21 36.05 -9.48
N ALA A 5 -4.98 36.97 -8.90
CA ALA A 5 -4.66 38.40 -8.93
C ALA A 5 -3.33 38.77 -8.23
N LYS A 6 -2.85 37.92 -7.30
CA LYS A 6 -1.54 38.08 -6.64
C LYS A 6 -0.98 36.75 -6.15
N LYS A 7 0.34 36.73 -5.92
CA LYS A 7 1.04 35.61 -5.26
C LYS A 7 0.50 35.42 -3.84
N ARG A 8 0.19 34.17 -3.48
CA ARG A 8 -0.17 33.79 -2.09
C ARG A 8 1.05 33.92 -1.18
N THR A 9 0.83 34.39 0.04
CA THR A 9 1.89 34.46 1.06
C THR A 9 2.32 33.05 1.48
N PRO A 10 3.58 32.86 1.93
CA PRO A 10 4.06 31.58 2.45
C PRO A 10 3.17 31.06 3.59
N ARG A 11 2.79 31.93 4.53
CA ARG A 11 1.87 31.60 5.62
C ARG A 11 0.53 31.04 5.13
N SER A 12 -0.14 31.70 4.18
CA SER A 12 -1.41 31.21 3.64
C SER A 12 -1.28 29.86 2.91
N ARG A 13 -0.13 29.59 2.30
CA ARG A 13 0.17 28.27 1.70
C ARG A 13 0.33 27.21 2.80
N ASP A 14 1.05 27.53 3.86
CA ASP A 14 1.42 26.59 4.92
C ASP A 14 0.21 26.29 5.83
N ASP A 15 -0.60 27.29 6.16
CA ASP A 15 -1.87 27.13 6.87
C ASP A 15 -2.80 26.17 6.11
N ARG A 16 -2.89 26.31 4.78
CA ARG A 16 -3.68 25.39 3.95
C ARG A 16 -3.09 23.97 3.95
N ARG A 17 -1.76 23.83 3.95
CA ARG A 17 -1.07 22.53 3.95
C ARG A 17 -1.05 21.86 5.33
N SER A 18 -1.43 22.56 6.40
CA SER A 18 -1.47 22.01 7.76
C SER A 18 -2.32 20.74 7.88
N HIS A 19 -3.38 20.63 7.06
CA HIS A 19 -4.27 19.46 7.05
C HIS A 19 -3.84 18.34 6.10
N HIS A 20 -2.74 18.51 5.34
CA HIS A 20 -2.27 17.54 4.35
C HIS A 20 -1.44 16.40 4.95
N ALA A 21 -1.57 16.12 6.25
CA ALA A 21 -0.84 15.06 6.91
C ALA A 21 -1.32 13.68 6.43
N LEU A 22 -0.36 12.79 6.10
CA LEU A 22 -0.65 11.40 5.77
C LEU A 22 -1.01 10.63 7.05
N LYS A 23 -2.03 9.77 6.96
CA LYS A 23 -2.42 8.88 8.06
C LYS A 23 -1.63 7.57 7.97
N PRO A 24 -1.15 7.02 9.10
CA PRO A 24 -0.49 5.73 9.11
C PRO A 24 -1.47 4.61 8.77
N THR A 25 -1.01 3.60 8.04
CA THR A 25 -1.78 2.38 7.77
C THR A 25 -1.62 1.39 8.93
N THR A 26 -2.73 0.94 9.52
CA THR A 26 -2.71 -0.05 10.59
C THR A 26 -2.52 -1.45 10.02
N GLY A 27 -1.45 -2.14 10.42
CA GLY A 27 -1.26 -3.58 10.15
C GLY A 27 -1.74 -4.44 11.32
N LYS A 28 -2.23 -5.65 11.01
CA LYS A 28 -2.51 -6.71 11.99
C LYS A 28 -1.50 -7.85 11.83
N LYS A 29 -1.26 -8.61 12.89
CA LYS A 29 -0.41 -9.81 12.81
C LYS A 29 -1.15 -10.95 12.10
N CYS A 30 -0.45 -11.70 11.25
CA CYS A 30 -0.97 -12.91 10.63
C CYS A 30 -0.92 -14.08 11.60
N GLU A 31 -2.03 -14.81 11.77
CA GLU A 31 -2.12 -15.96 12.68
C GLU A 31 -1.23 -17.15 12.30
N LYS A 32 -0.78 -17.26 11.04
CA LYS A 32 0.03 -18.39 10.56
C LYS A 32 1.54 -18.14 10.49
N CYS A 33 1.97 -16.88 10.38
CA CYS A 33 3.37 -16.56 10.11
C CYS A 33 3.85 -15.26 10.76
N ASP A 34 3.04 -14.69 11.67
CA ASP A 34 3.31 -13.49 12.49
C ASP A 34 3.70 -12.21 11.74
N ALA A 35 3.65 -12.23 10.41
CA ALA A 35 3.96 -11.10 9.59
C ALA A 35 2.88 -10.01 9.69
N PRO A 36 3.24 -8.72 9.53
CA PRO A 36 2.25 -7.66 9.42
C PRO A 36 1.45 -7.82 8.11
N VAL A 37 0.13 -7.80 8.22
CA VAL A 37 -0.83 -7.93 7.12
C VAL A 37 -1.82 -6.78 7.19
N LEU A 38 -2.20 -6.25 6.03
CA LEU A 38 -3.26 -5.26 5.94
C LEU A 38 -4.62 -5.91 6.24
N PRO A 39 -5.53 -5.23 6.95
CA PRO A 39 -6.89 -5.71 7.15
C PRO A 39 -7.57 -6.06 5.81
N HIS A 40 -8.33 -7.16 5.77
CA HIS A 40 -9.04 -7.66 4.58
C HIS A 40 -8.15 -8.10 3.39
N HIS A 41 -6.82 -8.14 3.55
CA HIS A 41 -5.92 -8.70 2.54
C HIS A 41 -5.43 -10.09 2.93
N ALA A 42 -5.14 -10.92 1.91
CA ALA A 42 -4.37 -12.14 2.11
C ALA A 42 -2.92 -11.82 2.46
N CYS A 43 -2.30 -12.63 3.32
CA CYS A 43 -0.92 -12.44 3.71
C CYS A 43 0.01 -12.58 2.49
N ALA A 44 0.87 -11.60 2.25
CA ALA A 44 1.82 -11.63 1.14
C ALA A 44 2.91 -12.72 1.30
N LYS A 45 3.22 -13.11 2.55
CA LYS A 45 4.24 -14.13 2.83
C LYS A 45 3.69 -15.55 2.71
N CYS A 46 2.59 -15.86 3.40
CA CYS A 46 2.06 -17.22 3.44
C CYS A 46 0.87 -17.46 2.49
N GLY A 47 0.36 -16.43 1.80
CA GLY A 47 -0.74 -16.57 0.84
C GLY A 47 -2.09 -16.93 1.47
N THR A 48 -2.19 -16.88 2.80
CA THR A 48 -3.39 -17.29 3.53
C THR A 48 -4.27 -16.12 3.94
N TYR A 49 -5.59 -16.34 3.92
CA TYR A 49 -6.62 -15.44 4.42
C TYR A 49 -7.70 -16.25 5.12
N LYS A 50 -8.07 -15.88 6.35
CA LYS A 50 -9.07 -16.57 7.17
C LYS A 50 -8.85 -18.09 7.24
N GLY A 51 -7.61 -18.52 7.53
CA GLY A 51 -7.25 -19.93 7.64
C GLY A 51 -7.09 -20.70 6.33
N LYS A 52 -7.61 -20.19 5.21
CA LYS A 52 -7.53 -20.83 3.88
C LYS A 52 -6.33 -20.32 3.08
N GLN A 53 -5.70 -21.20 2.32
CA GLN A 53 -4.67 -20.82 1.35
C GLN A 53 -5.36 -20.31 0.09
N VAL A 54 -5.29 -19.00 -0.14
CA VAL A 54 -5.99 -18.31 -1.25
C VAL A 54 -5.01 -18.02 -2.39
N ILE A 55 -3.73 -17.86 -2.07
CA ILE A 55 -2.67 -17.57 -3.04
C ILE A 55 -1.67 -18.72 -3.03
N ASP A 56 -1.53 -19.39 -4.17
CA ASP A 56 -0.38 -20.27 -4.44
C ASP A 56 0.85 -19.39 -4.70
N VAL A 57 1.60 -19.11 -3.63
CA VAL A 57 2.80 -18.27 -3.66
C VAL A 57 3.84 -18.85 -4.65
N GLU A 58 3.94 -20.17 -4.75
CA GLU A 58 4.85 -20.86 -5.67
C GLU A 58 4.50 -20.63 -7.15
N LYS A 59 3.22 -20.73 -7.51
CA LYS A 59 2.78 -20.48 -8.90
C LYS A 59 3.02 -19.04 -9.29
N ARG A 60 2.83 -18.10 -8.35
CA ARG A 60 3.08 -16.68 -8.55
C ARG A 60 4.58 -16.39 -8.78
N LEU A 61 5.46 -17.05 -8.05
CA LEU A 61 6.92 -16.90 -8.21
C LEU A 61 7.40 -17.45 -9.56
N LYS A 62 6.92 -18.64 -9.96
CA LYS A 62 7.27 -19.25 -11.26
C LYS A 62 6.86 -18.35 -12.44
N ARG A 63 5.68 -17.71 -12.34
CA ARG A 63 5.15 -16.81 -13.37
C ARG A 63 5.96 -15.51 -13.49
N SER A 64 6.44 -14.94 -12.37
CA SER A 64 7.26 -13.72 -12.39
C SER A 64 8.66 -13.96 -12.95
N VAL A 65 9.27 -15.12 -12.63
CA VAL A 65 10.56 -15.53 -13.20
C VAL A 65 10.45 -15.74 -14.71
N ARG A 66 9.38 -16.40 -15.18
CA ARG A 66 9.14 -16.58 -16.62
C ARG A 66 9.03 -15.25 -17.36
N SER A 67 8.30 -14.29 -16.79
CA SER A 67 8.12 -12.95 -17.38
C SER A 67 9.42 -12.15 -17.43
N LYS A 68 10.29 -12.25 -16.43
CA LYS A 68 11.61 -11.58 -16.43
C LYS A 68 12.60 -12.21 -17.40
N LYS A 69 12.45 -13.50 -17.71
CA LYS A 69 13.30 -14.20 -18.68
C LYS A 69 12.95 -13.86 -20.14
N THR A 70 11.74 -13.37 -20.38
CA THR A 70 11.24 -12.95 -21.71
C THR A 70 11.41 -11.45 -21.99
N ALA A 71 11.99 -10.69 -21.06
CA ALA A 71 12.25 -9.26 -21.17
C ALA A 71 13.74 -9.00 -21.40
#